data_AF-A0A0H5PZM4-F1
#
_entry.id   AF-A0A0H5PZM4-F1
#
_cell.length_a   1.000
_cell.length_b   1.000
_cell.length_c   1.000
_cell.angle_alpha   90.00
_cell.angle_beta   90.00
_cell.angle_gamma   90.00
#
_symmetry.space_group_name_H-M   'P 1'
#
loop_
_entity.id
_entity.type
_entity.pdbx_description
1 polymer ?
#
loop_
_entity_poly.entity_id
_entity_poly.type
_entity_poly.pdbx_seq_one_letter_code
_entity_poly.pdbx_strand_id
1 'polypeptide(L)' 'MKKKAETIEQFKILQWIEKTFQEDVICEIEWTSKTTAKLTDKAGDTLNVEYKNNTVLMC' A
#
# COMPACT_ATOMS: atom_id res chain seq x y z
N MET A 1 4.69 4.24 10.23
CA MET A 1 3.36 4.85 10.00
C MET A 1 2.27 3.80 10.23
N LYS A 2 1.28 3.99 11.12
CA LYS A 2 0.20 3.00 11.36
C LYS A 2 -1.08 3.41 10.64
N LYS A 3 -1.19 3.16 9.34
CA LYS A 3 -2.46 3.29 8.61
C LYS A 3 -3.36 2.12 8.99
N LYS A 4 -4.63 2.39 9.29
CA LYS A 4 -5.61 1.34 9.62
C LYS A 4 -6.21 0.79 8.32
N ALA A 5 -6.22 -0.54 8.20
CA ALA A 5 -7.01 -1.23 7.19
C ALA A 5 -8.46 -1.39 7.68
N GLU A 6 -9.40 -1.19 6.76
CA GLU A 6 -10.84 -1.35 6.98
C GLU A 6 -11.39 -2.60 6.28
N THR A 7 -10.64 -3.15 5.32
CA THR A 7 -10.99 -4.37 4.58
C THR A 7 -9.84 -5.39 4.61
N ILE A 8 -10.13 -6.64 4.24
CA ILE A 8 -9.12 -7.70 4.12
C ILE A 8 -8.11 -7.32 3.01
N GLU A 9 -8.58 -6.72 1.92
CA GLU A 9 -7.76 -6.31 0.79
C GLU A 9 -6.77 -5.21 1.19
N GLN A 10 -7.22 -4.19 1.91
CA GLN A 10 -6.34 -3.16 2.47
C GLN A 10 -5.32 -3.77 3.43
N PHE A 11 -5.73 -4.73 4.28
CA PHE A 11 -4.81 -5.44 5.16
C PHE A 11 -3.74 -6.21 4.37
N LYS A 12 -4.11 -6.88 3.27
CA LYS A 12 -3.16 -7.56 2.38
C LYS A 12 -2.19 -6.59 1.71
N ILE A 13 -2.65 -5.41 1.32
CA ILE A 13 -1.78 -4.35 0.78
C ILE A 13 -0.78 -3.89 1.85
N LEU A 14 -1.22 -3.64 3.10
CA LEU A 14 -0.30 -3.27 4.19
C LEU A 14 0.77 -4.35 4.43
N GLN A 15 0.37 -5.62 4.49
CA GLN A 15 1.31 -6.74 4.64
C GLN A 15 2.31 -6.83 3.49
N TRP A 16 1.88 -6.54 2.26
CA TRP A 16 2.77 -6.53 1.10
C TRP A 16 3.75 -5.36 1.17
N ILE A 17 3.31 -4.17 1.57
CA ILE A 17 4.16 -2.99 1.75
C ILE A 17 5.27 -3.28 2.77
N GLU A 18 4.90 -3.80 3.95
CA GLU A 18 5.85 -4.14 5.02
C GLU A 18 6.91 -5.17 4.59
N LYS A 19 6.55 -6.06 3.65
CA LYS A 19 7.49 -7.07 3.12
C LYS A 19 8.35 -6.56 1.97
N THR A 20 7.82 -5.63 1.17
CA THR A 20 8.44 -5.20 -0.09
C THR A 20 9.40 -4.05 0.11
N PHE A 21 9.02 -3.11 0.98
CA PHE A 21 9.81 -1.92 1.25
C PHE A 21 10.58 -2.10 2.54
N GLN A 22 11.82 -1.59 2.56
CA GLN A 22 12.57 -1.46 3.81
C GLN A 22 11.80 -0.55 4.78
N GLU A 23 12.02 -0.76 6.08
CA GLU A 23 11.42 0.08 7.11
C GLU A 23 11.65 1.56 6.81
N ASP A 24 10.58 2.36 6.92
CA ASP A 24 10.56 3.81 6.72
C ASP A 24 10.81 4.35 5.30
N VAL A 25 10.68 3.56 4.23
CA VAL A 25 10.71 4.10 2.84
C VAL A 25 9.40 4.81 2.50
N ILE A 26 8.26 4.20 2.82
CA ILE A 26 6.94 4.75 2.53
C ILE A 26 6.54 5.75 3.62
N CYS A 27 6.30 6.99 3.19
CA CYS A 27 5.92 8.11 4.07
C CYS A 27 4.41 8.24 4.21
N GLU A 28 3.65 7.95 3.15
CA GLU A 28 2.19 8.09 3.13
C GLU A 28 1.51 6.93 2.39
N ILE A 29 0.35 6.52 2.92
CA ILE A 29 -0.58 5.58 2.27
C ILE A 29 -1.95 6.23 2.21
N GLU A 30 -2.46 6.43 1.00
CA GLU A 30 -3.80 6.91 0.71
C GLU A 30 -4.64 5.78 0.11
N TRP A 31 -5.77 5.45 0.75
CA TRP A 31 -6.72 4.49 0.20
C TRP A 31 -7.53 5.18 -0.89
N THR A 32 -7.35 4.75 -2.14
CA THR A 32 -8.13 5.26 -3.29
C THR A 32 -9.37 4.41 -3.53
N SER A 33 -9.40 3.18 -3.00
CA SER A 33 -10.60 2.34 -2.94
C SER A 33 -10.49 1.27 -1.85
N LYS A 34 -11.43 0.31 -1.84
CA LYS A 34 -11.38 -0.88 -0.98
C LYS A 34 -10.25 -1.84 -1.35
N THR A 35 -9.75 -1.78 -2.58
CA THR A 35 -8.76 -2.71 -3.14
C THR A 35 -7.53 -2.01 -3.70
N THR A 36 -7.45 -0.67 -3.63
CA THR A 36 -6.35 0.10 -4.19
C THR A 36 -5.80 1.12 -3.21
N ALA A 37 -4.51 1.40 -3.32
CA ALA A 37 -3.83 2.43 -2.55
C ALA A 37 -2.84 3.20 -3.41
N LYS A 38 -2.64 4.47 -3.08
CA LYS A 38 -1.50 5.27 -3.51
C LYS A 38 -0.49 5.33 -2.38
N LEU A 39 0.75 5.02 -2.71
CA LEU A 39 1.91 5.10 -1.82
C LEU A 39 2.73 6.32 -2.23
N THR A 40 3.21 7.08 -1.25
CA THR A 40 4.16 8.17 -1.48
C THR A 40 5.38 7.91 -0.61
N ASP A 41 6.57 7.92 -1.21
CA ASP A 41 7.83 7.75 -0.48
C ASP A 41 8.33 9.08 0.10
N LYS A 42 9.52 9.05 0.72
CA LYS A 42 10.15 10.25 1.29
C LYS A 42 10.69 11.24 0.25
N ALA A 43 10.98 10.79 -0.97
CA ALA A 43 11.41 11.65 -2.07
C ALA A 43 10.21 12.35 -2.73
N GLY A 44 8.99 11.90 -2.45
CA GLY A 44 7.76 12.38 -3.06
C GLY A 44 7.34 11.56 -4.29
N ASP A 45 8.05 10.48 -4.58
CA ASP A 45 7.69 9.55 -5.65
C ASP A 45 6.46 8.75 -5.25
N THR A 46 5.60 8.48 -6.23
CA THR A 46 4.31 7.82 -5.99
C THR A 46 4.18 6.51 -6.74
N LEU A 47 3.55 5.53 -6.11
CA LEU A 47 3.24 4.23 -6.67
C LEU A 47 1.78 3.88 -6.37
N ASN A 48 1.00 3.45 -7.37
CA ASN A 48 -0.31 2.88 -7.11
C ASN A 48 -0.21 1.36 -7.01
N VAL A 49 -1.02 0.79 -6.13
CA VAL A 49 -1.11 -0.66 -5.94
C VAL A 49 -2.56 -1.10 -5.89
N GLU A 50 -2.83 -2.30 -6.40
CA GLU A 50 -4.14 -2.96 -6.38
C GLU A 50 -4.01 -4.37 -5.81
N TYR A 51 -4.92 -4.76 -4.90
CA TYR A 51 -5.12 -6.15 -4.54
C TYR A 51 -6.17 -6.79 -5.43
N LYS A 52 -5.76 -7.80 -6.21
CA LYS A 52 -6.61 -8.51 -7.16
C LYS A 52 -6.15 -9.96 -7.30
N ASN A 53 -7.10 -10.89 -7.38
CA ASN A 53 -6.81 -12.33 -7.56
C ASN A 53 -5.77 -12.86 -6.55
N ASN A 54 -5.93 -12.51 -5.27
CA ASN A 54 -5.02 -12.88 -4.17
C ASN A 54 -3.58 -12.36 -4.29
N THR A 55 -3.33 -11.35 -5.13
CA THR A 55 -2.01 -10.78 -5.38
C THR A 55 -2.07 -9.25 -5.28
N VAL A 56 -0.98 -8.62 -4.83
CA VAL A 56 -0.81 -7.16 -4.92
C VAL A 56 -0.02 -6.83 -6.19
N LEU A 57 -0.58 -5.98 -7.03
CA LEU A 57 -0.02 -5.53 -8.30
C LEU A 57 0.36 -4.05 -8.20
N MET A 58 1.45 -3.68 -8.87
CA MET A 58 1.85 -2.28 -9.07
C MET A 58 1.19 -1.76 -10.34
N CYS A 59 0.57 -0.57 -10.27
CA CYS A 59 -0.22 0.02 -11.35
C CYS A 59 0.22 1.47 -11.65
#